data_AF-X0T799-F1
#
_entry.id   AF-X0T799-F1
#
_cell.length_a   1.000
_cell.length_b   1.000
_cell.length_c   1.000
_cell.angle_alpha   90.00
_cell.angle_beta   90.00
_cell.angle_gamma   90.00
#
_symmetry.space_group_name_H-M   'P 1'
#
loop_
_entity.id
_entity.type
_entity.pdbx_description
1 polymer ?
#
loop_
_entity_poly.entity_id
_entity_poly.type
_entity_poly.pdbx_seq_one_letter_code
_entity_poly.pdbx_strand_id
1 'polypeptide(L)'
;KVLDRGDSDAGAHFLIGYAYSRKGQFDKAISELEIARDLFPNNAEINAGLGMILNAAGKPEDAINVLKNAMRLSPIPPSWYLENLGGAYRLTGQYKKAVHEYKKAIQLQPDDMFSHLNLALCYVKLGREDDANAEAAEVLRINPKFSAESYAKHIPLKGEASKKILIDGMRKAGLPG
;
A
#
# COMPACT_ATOMS: atom_id res chain seq x y z
N LYS A 1 -12.88 26.82 12.48
CA LYS A 1 -13.18 26.28 11.13
C LYS A 1 -14.59 25.72 11.21
N VAL A 2 -15.55 26.34 10.50
CA VAL A 2 -16.92 25.83 10.40
C VAL A 2 -16.88 24.78 9.29
N LEU A 3 -17.19 23.52 9.63
CA LEU A 3 -17.37 22.46 8.64
C LEU A 3 -18.63 22.79 7.83
N ASP A 4 -18.49 22.96 6.52
CA ASP A 4 -19.64 23.15 5.62
C ASP A 4 -20.31 21.79 5.33
N ARG A 5 -21.57 21.79 4.87
CA ARG A 5 -22.29 20.54 4.52
C ARG A 5 -21.54 19.71 3.48
N GLY A 6 -20.84 20.37 2.55
CA GLY A 6 -19.97 19.68 1.61
C GLY A 6 -18.88 18.86 2.30
N ASP A 7 -18.22 19.42 3.33
CA ASP A 7 -17.15 18.73 4.08
C ASP A 7 -17.69 17.46 4.75
N SER A 8 -18.92 17.50 5.28
CA SER A 8 -19.54 16.33 5.91
C SER A 8 -19.94 15.26 4.90
N ASP A 9 -20.41 15.65 3.71
CA ASP A 9 -20.84 14.71 2.68
C ASP A 9 -19.65 13.97 2.07
N ALA A 10 -18.55 14.66 1.79
CA ALA A 10 -17.33 14.02 1.30
C ALA A 10 -16.69 13.10 2.34
N GLY A 11 -16.70 13.51 3.62
CA GLY A 11 -16.29 12.65 4.73
C GLY A 11 -17.15 11.38 4.84
N ALA A 12 -18.46 11.50 4.65
CA ALA A 12 -19.37 10.35 4.65
C ALA A 12 -19.06 9.38 3.50
N HIS A 13 -18.95 9.88 2.27
CA HIS A 13 -18.55 9.08 1.12
C HIS A 13 -17.18 8.42 1.32
N PHE A 14 -16.23 9.12 1.95
CA PHE A 14 -14.93 8.54 2.31
C PHE A 14 -15.06 7.31 3.22
N LEU A 15 -15.83 7.44 4.30
CA LEU A 15 -16.05 6.36 5.27
C LEU A 15 -16.84 5.19 4.67
N ILE A 16 -17.85 5.46 3.84
CA ILE A 16 -18.62 4.42 3.14
C ILE A 16 -17.71 3.67 2.16
N GLY A 17 -16.89 4.38 1.39
CA GLY A 17 -15.91 3.77 0.50
C GLY A 17 -14.96 2.83 1.23
N TYR A 18 -14.41 3.28 2.36
CA TYR A 18 -13.56 2.45 3.21
C TYR A 18 -14.31 1.22 3.74
N ALA A 19 -15.57 1.36 4.18
CA ALA A 19 -16.40 0.26 4.64
C ALA A 19 -16.69 -0.78 3.53
N TYR A 20 -16.93 -0.35 2.30
CA TYR A 20 -17.08 -1.26 1.16
C TYR A 20 -15.77 -1.99 0.85
N SER A 21 -14.63 -1.31 0.90
CA SER A 21 -13.31 -1.92 0.69
C SER A 21 -13.02 -3.02 1.72
N ARG A 22 -13.36 -2.79 2.99
CA ARG A 22 -13.24 -3.81 4.05
C ARG A 22 -14.11 -5.05 3.81
N LYS A 23 -15.18 -4.93 3.02
CA LYS A 23 -16.03 -6.04 2.58
C LYS A 23 -15.59 -6.63 1.22
N GLY A 24 -14.47 -6.20 0.67
CA GLY A 24 -13.99 -6.60 -0.66
C GLY A 24 -14.83 -6.07 -1.83
N GLN A 25 -15.75 -5.15 -1.59
CA GLN A 25 -16.62 -4.55 -2.61
C GLN A 25 -15.91 -3.36 -3.27
N PHE A 26 -14.80 -3.66 -3.94
CA PHE A 26 -13.87 -2.62 -4.42
C PHE A 26 -14.49 -1.66 -5.43
N ASP A 27 -15.35 -2.12 -6.34
CA ASP A 27 -15.98 -1.23 -7.31
C ASP A 27 -16.88 -0.18 -6.63
N LYS A 28 -17.68 -0.60 -5.64
CA LYS A 28 -18.48 0.34 -4.84
C LYS A 28 -17.59 1.27 -4.03
N ALA A 29 -16.52 0.74 -3.45
CA ALA A 29 -15.58 1.52 -2.67
C ALA A 29 -14.93 2.64 -3.51
N ILE A 30 -14.55 2.32 -4.76
CA ILE A 30 -14.01 3.28 -5.72
C ILE A 30 -15.05 4.33 -6.05
N SER A 31 -16.28 3.95 -6.41
CA SER A 31 -17.34 4.92 -6.75
C SER A 31 -17.61 5.92 -5.63
N GLU A 32 -17.65 5.47 -4.38
CA GLU A 32 -17.84 6.37 -3.22
C GLU A 32 -16.65 7.33 -3.04
N LEU A 33 -15.42 6.84 -3.21
CA LEU A 33 -14.24 7.71 -3.11
C LEU A 33 -14.07 8.66 -4.30
N GLU A 34 -14.59 8.32 -5.47
CA GLU A 34 -14.66 9.24 -6.61
C GLU A 34 -15.63 10.38 -6.31
N ILE A 35 -16.81 10.11 -5.73
CA ILE A 35 -17.74 11.16 -5.28
C ILE A 35 -17.07 12.05 -4.23
N ALA A 36 -16.41 11.47 -3.22
CA ALA A 36 -15.69 12.23 -2.20
C ALA A 36 -14.60 13.13 -2.80
N ARG A 37 -13.88 12.62 -3.82
CA ARG A 37 -12.85 13.37 -4.54
C ARG A 37 -13.45 14.50 -5.38
N ASP A 38 -14.59 14.27 -6.03
CA ASP A 38 -15.23 15.30 -6.85
C ASP A 38 -15.76 16.46 -6.00
N LEU A 39 -16.20 16.16 -4.77
CA LEU A 39 -16.54 17.18 -3.76
C LEU A 39 -15.29 17.93 -3.26
N PHE A 40 -14.17 17.23 -3.02
CA PHE A 40 -12.92 17.83 -2.51
C PHE A 40 -11.67 17.36 -3.27
N PRO A 41 -11.44 17.88 -4.48
CA PRO A 41 -10.37 17.39 -5.35
C PRO A 41 -8.96 17.63 -4.80
N ASN A 42 -8.80 18.63 -3.93
CA ASN A 42 -7.54 19.00 -3.29
C ASN A 42 -7.36 18.43 -1.88
N ASN A 43 -8.23 17.49 -1.45
CA ASN A 43 -8.03 16.78 -0.19
C ASN A 43 -7.05 15.62 -0.39
N ALA A 44 -5.88 15.71 0.26
CA ALA A 44 -4.82 14.72 0.13
C ALA A 44 -5.22 13.33 0.66
N GLU A 45 -6.00 13.26 1.74
CA GLU A 45 -6.42 12.01 2.37
C GLU A 45 -7.42 11.25 1.50
N ILE A 46 -8.38 11.94 0.89
CA ILE A 46 -9.32 11.32 -0.05
C ILE A 46 -8.57 10.75 -1.27
N ASN A 47 -7.63 11.52 -1.85
CA ASN A 47 -6.81 11.05 -2.97
C ASN A 47 -5.95 9.83 -2.58
N ALA A 48 -5.35 9.84 -1.38
CA ALA A 48 -4.53 8.73 -0.89
C ALA A 48 -5.38 7.49 -0.57
N GLY A 49 -6.55 7.66 0.03
CA GLY A 49 -7.52 6.60 0.29
C GLY A 49 -7.99 5.94 -1.01
N LEU A 50 -8.26 6.73 -2.05
CA LEU A 50 -8.60 6.21 -3.38
C LEU A 50 -7.46 5.37 -3.95
N GLY A 51 -6.22 5.84 -3.83
CA GLY A 51 -5.04 5.08 -4.24
C GLY A 51 -4.87 3.74 -3.52
N MET A 52 -5.08 3.72 -2.21
CA MET A 52 -5.05 2.49 -1.41
C MET A 52 -6.11 1.49 -1.90
N ILE A 53 -7.34 1.94 -2.15
CA ILE A 53 -8.42 1.07 -2.63
C ILE A 53 -8.15 0.58 -4.06
N LEU A 54 -7.62 1.43 -4.93
CA LEU A 54 -7.23 1.05 -6.29
C LEU A 54 -6.14 -0.04 -6.29
N ASN A 55 -5.14 0.07 -5.42
CA ASN A 55 -4.15 -0.99 -5.22
C ASN A 55 -4.81 -2.30 -4.80
N ALA A 56 -5.70 -2.27 -3.81
CA ALA A 56 -6.42 -3.45 -3.33
C ALA A 56 -7.34 -4.06 -4.40
N ALA A 57 -7.90 -3.23 -5.28
CA ALA A 57 -8.71 -3.63 -6.43
C ALA A 57 -7.89 -4.21 -7.60
N GLY A 58 -6.55 -4.18 -7.53
CA GLY A 58 -5.69 -4.60 -8.62
C GLY A 58 -5.59 -3.60 -9.77
N LYS A 59 -5.77 -2.30 -9.50
CA LYS A 59 -5.63 -1.17 -10.43
C LYS A 59 -4.46 -0.25 -10.06
N PRO A 60 -3.22 -0.77 -9.97
CA PRO A 60 -2.09 0.00 -9.42
C PRO A 60 -1.63 1.16 -10.32
N GLU A 61 -1.85 1.10 -11.64
CA GLU A 61 -1.55 2.21 -12.55
C GLU A 61 -2.39 3.46 -12.21
N ASP A 62 -3.69 3.28 -11.96
CA ASP A 62 -4.59 4.35 -11.52
C ASP A 62 -4.19 4.85 -10.13
N ALA A 63 -3.80 3.93 -9.24
CA ALA A 63 -3.36 4.26 -7.89
C ALA A 63 -2.15 5.21 -7.89
N ILE A 64 -1.16 5.00 -8.76
CA ILE A 64 0.02 5.86 -8.89
C ILE A 64 -0.38 7.32 -9.12
N ASN A 65 -1.36 7.55 -10.00
CA ASN A 65 -1.76 8.91 -10.37
C ASN A 65 -2.36 9.67 -9.18
N VAL A 66 -3.30 9.05 -8.47
CA VAL A 66 -3.97 9.68 -7.33
C VAL A 66 -3.07 9.80 -6.10
N LEU A 67 -2.18 8.84 -5.87
CA LEU A 67 -1.20 8.90 -4.75
C LEU A 67 -0.16 9.99 -4.98
N LYS A 68 0.33 10.17 -6.21
CA LYS A 68 1.23 11.30 -6.53
C LYS A 68 0.53 12.64 -6.30
N ASN A 69 -0.76 12.74 -6.64
CA ASN A 69 -1.52 13.95 -6.34
C ASN A 69 -1.65 14.18 -4.83
N ALA A 70 -1.98 13.15 -4.06
CA ALA A 70 -2.03 13.21 -2.60
C ALA A 70 -0.71 13.69 -1.98
N MET A 71 0.42 13.16 -2.46
CA MET A 71 1.76 13.60 -2.01
C MET A 71 2.07 15.05 -2.38
N ARG A 72 1.61 15.54 -3.53
CA ARG A 72 1.76 16.95 -3.91
C ARG A 72 0.95 17.89 -3.01
N LEU A 73 -0.22 17.43 -2.57
CA LEU A 73 -1.15 18.17 -1.71
C LEU A 73 -0.75 18.15 -0.23
N SER A 74 0.13 17.22 0.19
CA SER A 74 0.62 17.11 1.56
C SER A 74 2.15 17.30 1.62
N PRO A 75 2.63 18.46 2.10
CA PRO A 75 4.07 18.72 2.24
C PRO A 75 4.81 17.74 3.16
N ILE A 76 4.09 17.13 4.11
CA ILE A 76 4.59 16.10 5.02
C ILE A 76 3.59 14.94 4.97
N PRO A 77 3.70 14.04 3.98
CA PRO A 77 2.75 12.95 3.84
C PRO A 77 2.94 11.92 4.97
N PRO A 78 1.85 11.36 5.52
CA PRO A 78 1.93 10.18 6.37
C PRO A 78 2.67 9.02 5.68
N SER A 79 3.36 8.16 6.45
CA SER A 79 4.09 6.99 5.91
C SER A 79 3.21 6.13 4.99
N TRP A 80 1.95 5.93 5.34
CA TRP A 80 1.02 5.10 4.58
C TRP A 80 0.76 5.61 3.15
N TYR A 81 0.96 6.91 2.86
CA TYR A 81 0.87 7.42 1.49
C TYR A 81 2.04 6.88 0.64
N LEU A 82 3.24 6.93 1.22
CA LEU A 82 4.48 6.44 0.61
C LEU A 82 4.45 4.91 0.45
N GLU A 83 3.94 4.19 1.46
CA GLU A 83 3.73 2.74 1.41
C GLU A 83 2.83 2.34 0.25
N ASN A 84 1.69 3.02 0.09
CA ASN A 84 0.75 2.73 -0.98
C ASN A 84 1.31 3.09 -2.35
N LEU A 85 2.08 4.19 -2.47
CA LEU A 85 2.75 4.52 -3.73
C LEU A 85 3.85 3.51 -4.07
N GLY A 86 4.62 3.09 -3.07
CA GLY A 86 5.59 2.00 -3.19
C GLY A 86 4.94 0.69 -3.62
N GLY A 87 3.78 0.37 -3.05
CA GLY A 87 2.96 -0.79 -3.41
C GLY A 87 2.52 -0.75 -4.86
N ALA A 88 2.02 0.40 -5.31
CA ALA A 88 1.60 0.59 -6.70
C ALA A 88 2.79 0.44 -7.68
N TYR A 89 3.95 1.02 -7.34
CA TYR A 89 5.17 0.83 -8.12
C TYR A 89 5.65 -0.62 -8.14
N ARG A 90 5.57 -1.34 -7.02
CA ARG A 90 5.96 -2.75 -6.96
C ARG A 90 5.04 -3.62 -7.82
N LEU A 91 3.72 -3.40 -7.75
CA LEU A 91 2.73 -4.13 -8.53
C LEU A 91 2.86 -3.88 -10.03
N THR A 92 3.30 -2.69 -10.43
CA THR A 92 3.59 -2.34 -11.84
C THR A 92 5.03 -2.66 -12.27
N GLY A 93 5.81 -3.37 -11.45
CA GLY A 93 7.18 -3.78 -11.78
C GLY A 93 8.24 -2.67 -11.74
N GLN A 94 7.87 -1.47 -11.29
CA GLN A 94 8.77 -0.32 -11.14
C GLN A 94 9.58 -0.39 -9.83
N TYR A 95 10.31 -1.50 -9.63
CA TYR A 95 10.91 -1.84 -8.34
C TYR A 95 11.87 -0.78 -7.78
N LYS A 96 12.65 -0.08 -8.63
CA LYS A 96 13.55 1.00 -8.16
C LYS A 96 12.77 2.18 -7.56
N LYS A 97 11.61 2.53 -8.12
CA LYS A 97 10.75 3.59 -7.57
C LYS A 97 10.08 3.11 -6.29
N ALA A 98 9.63 1.85 -6.25
CA ALA A 98 9.08 1.25 -5.04
C ALA A 98 10.08 1.29 -3.87
N VAL A 99 11.34 0.90 -4.11
CA VAL A 99 12.43 0.99 -3.12
C VAL A 99 12.55 2.40 -2.55
N HIS A 100 12.54 3.42 -3.42
CA HIS A 100 12.64 4.81 -3.00
C HIS A 100 11.52 5.23 -2.05
N GLU A 101 10.27 4.90 -2.38
CA GLU A 101 9.13 5.28 -1.54
C GLU A 101 9.07 4.47 -0.23
N TYR A 102 9.36 3.16 -0.26
CA TYR A 102 9.41 2.34 0.95
C TYR A 102 10.51 2.80 1.92
N LYS A 103 11.70 3.16 1.42
CA LYS A 103 12.76 3.70 2.29
C LYS A 103 12.35 5.00 2.97
N LYS A 104 11.60 5.87 2.29
CA LYS A 104 11.05 7.07 2.92
C LYS A 104 9.96 6.73 3.94
N ALA A 105 9.10 5.75 3.65
CA ALA A 105 8.09 5.30 4.60
C ALA A 105 8.75 4.80 5.90
N ILE A 106 9.79 3.96 5.79
CA ILE A 106 10.58 3.44 6.93
C ILE A 106 11.26 4.57 7.69
N GLN A 107 11.76 5.61 7.02
CA GLN A 107 12.32 6.78 7.71
C GLN A 107 11.29 7.50 8.60
N LEU A 108 10.01 7.51 8.20
CA LEU A 108 8.94 8.10 8.99
C LEU A 108 8.41 7.13 10.06
N GLN A 109 8.38 5.83 9.76
CA GLN A 109 7.91 4.79 10.66
C GLN A 109 8.85 3.56 10.61
N PRO A 110 9.91 3.56 11.45
CA PRO A 110 10.95 2.52 11.39
C PRO A 110 10.50 1.11 11.78
N ASP A 111 9.36 0.97 12.46
CA ASP A 111 8.79 -0.33 12.85
C ASP A 111 7.61 -0.75 11.96
N ASP A 112 7.43 -0.13 10.78
CA ASP A 112 6.41 -0.59 9.82
C ASP A 112 6.87 -1.87 9.10
N MET A 113 6.40 -3.01 9.62
CA MET A 113 6.66 -4.34 9.05
C MET A 113 6.27 -4.43 7.57
N PHE A 114 5.20 -3.75 7.15
CA PHE A 114 4.73 -3.84 5.77
C PHE A 114 5.72 -3.21 4.79
N SER A 115 6.27 -2.03 5.10
CA SER A 115 7.32 -1.39 4.31
C SER A 115 8.58 -2.25 4.21
N HIS A 116 9.07 -2.78 5.33
CA HIS A 116 10.25 -3.67 5.33
C HIS A 116 10.00 -4.92 4.46
N LEU A 117 8.85 -5.57 4.62
CA LEU A 117 8.50 -6.76 3.83
C LEU A 117 8.45 -6.45 2.33
N ASN A 118 7.78 -5.39 1.92
CA ASN A 118 7.66 -5.05 0.50
C ASN A 118 8.99 -4.55 -0.07
N LEU A 119 9.82 -3.87 0.72
CA LEU A 119 11.15 -3.46 0.32
C LEU A 119 12.06 -4.67 0.09
N ALA A 120 12.01 -5.68 0.97
CA ALA A 120 12.70 -6.96 0.81
C ALA A 120 12.29 -7.65 -0.52
N LEU A 121 10.99 -7.71 -0.81
CA LEU A 121 10.47 -8.27 -2.06
C LEU A 121 10.93 -7.47 -3.30
N CYS A 122 11.02 -6.15 -3.21
CA CYS A 122 11.60 -5.32 -4.28
C CYS A 122 13.08 -5.63 -4.50
N TYR A 123 13.86 -5.82 -3.43
CA TYR A 123 15.27 -6.18 -3.53
C TYR A 123 15.48 -7.58 -4.13
N VAL A 124 14.63 -8.56 -3.79
CA VAL A 124 14.62 -9.87 -4.47
C VAL A 124 14.43 -9.71 -5.98
N LYS A 125 13.49 -8.86 -6.41
CA LYS A 125 13.24 -8.61 -7.84
C LYS A 125 14.37 -7.87 -8.53
N LEU A 126 15.18 -7.12 -7.78
CA LEU A 126 16.35 -6.41 -8.28
C LEU A 126 17.65 -7.24 -8.18
N GLY A 127 17.60 -8.47 -7.66
CA GLY A 127 18.78 -9.31 -7.46
C GLY A 127 19.71 -8.84 -6.35
N ARG A 128 19.20 -8.01 -5.43
CA ARG A 128 19.95 -7.46 -4.29
C ARG A 128 19.71 -8.30 -3.05
N GLU A 129 20.35 -9.46 -2.99
CA GLU A 129 20.03 -10.49 -1.98
C GLU A 129 20.42 -10.07 -0.56
N ASP A 130 21.58 -9.43 -0.36
CA ASP A 130 22.01 -8.93 0.95
C ASP A 130 21.05 -7.88 1.51
N ASP A 131 20.61 -6.95 0.67
CA ASP A 131 19.62 -5.94 1.06
C ASP A 131 18.26 -6.58 1.37
N ALA A 132 17.83 -7.59 0.59
CA ALA A 132 16.59 -8.30 0.87
C ALA A 132 16.63 -9.00 2.24
N ASN A 133 17.75 -9.66 2.55
CA ASN A 133 17.95 -10.35 3.83
C ASN A 133 18.00 -9.37 5.01
N ALA A 134 18.61 -8.19 4.83
CA ALA A 134 18.63 -7.16 5.87
C ALA A 134 17.21 -6.68 6.22
N GLU A 135 16.37 -6.42 5.21
CA GLU A 135 14.99 -6.00 5.42
C GLU A 135 14.11 -7.13 5.98
N ALA A 136 14.37 -8.39 5.59
CA ALA A 136 13.70 -9.55 6.19
C ALA A 136 14.08 -9.74 7.67
N ALA A 137 15.32 -9.44 8.05
CA ALA A 137 15.74 -9.46 9.45
C ALA A 137 14.96 -8.41 10.26
N GLU A 138 14.68 -7.23 9.71
CA GLU A 138 13.82 -6.23 10.34
C GLU A 138 12.37 -6.72 10.48
N VAL A 139 11.80 -7.38 9.46
CA VAL A 139 10.47 -8.03 9.57
C VAL A 139 10.44 -9.01 10.74
N LEU A 140 11.49 -9.82 10.92
CA LEU A 140 11.59 -10.79 12.01
C LEU A 140 11.89 -10.13 13.37
N ARG A 141 12.60 -9.00 13.39
CA ARG A 141 12.77 -8.20 14.61
C ARG A 141 11.43 -7.65 15.09
N ILE A 142 10.61 -7.13 14.17
CA ILE A 142 9.28 -6.54 14.47
C ILE A 142 8.27 -7.65 14.80
N ASN A 143 8.27 -8.75 14.05
CA ASN A 143 7.43 -9.91 14.29
C ASN A 143 8.25 -11.22 14.23
N PRO A 144 8.76 -11.68 15.38
CA PRO A 144 9.54 -12.92 15.47
C PRO A 144 8.78 -14.19 15.08
N LYS A 145 7.44 -14.13 14.98
CA LYS A 145 6.58 -15.24 14.57
C LYS A 145 6.04 -15.08 13.14
N PHE A 146 6.64 -14.19 12.35
CA PHE A 146 6.27 -14.05 10.95
C PHE A 146 6.42 -15.40 10.22
N SER A 147 5.46 -15.72 9.35
CA SER A 147 5.48 -16.89 8.47
C SER A 147 4.95 -16.45 7.11
N ALA A 148 5.70 -16.77 6.06
CA ALA A 148 5.33 -16.48 4.68
C ALA A 148 3.96 -17.11 4.34
N GLU A 149 3.72 -18.35 4.79
CA GLU A 149 2.47 -19.07 4.55
C GLU A 149 1.30 -18.43 5.30
N SER A 150 1.48 -18.10 6.58
CA SER A 150 0.43 -17.47 7.36
C SER A 150 0.10 -16.09 6.82
N TYR A 151 1.11 -15.29 6.47
CA TYR A 151 0.90 -13.97 5.88
C TYR A 151 0.14 -14.07 4.56
N ALA A 152 0.57 -14.94 3.63
CA ALA A 152 -0.05 -15.08 2.31
C ALA A 152 -1.51 -15.55 2.38
N LYS A 153 -1.94 -16.27 3.41
CA LYS A 153 -3.35 -16.67 3.62
C LYS A 153 -4.29 -15.48 3.85
N HIS A 154 -3.78 -14.37 4.38
CA HIS A 154 -4.57 -13.18 4.70
C HIS A 154 -4.57 -12.12 3.59
N ILE A 155 -3.76 -12.30 2.54
CA ILE A 155 -3.73 -11.40 1.39
C ILE A 155 -4.76 -11.85 0.35
N PRO A 156 -5.64 -10.95 -0.16
CA PRO A 156 -6.66 -11.29 -1.15
C PRO A 156 -6.06 -11.44 -2.57
N LEU A 157 -5.16 -12.41 -2.76
CA LEU A 157 -4.57 -12.74 -4.05
C LEU A 157 -5.49 -13.68 -4.86
N LYS A 158 -5.63 -13.42 -6.16
CA LYS A 158 -6.35 -14.30 -7.08
C LYS A 158 -5.48 -15.52 -7.44
N GLY A 159 -5.89 -16.69 -6.96
CA GLY A 159 -5.34 -18.00 -7.34
C GLY A 159 -4.08 -18.44 -6.59
N GLU A 160 -3.85 -19.75 -6.59
CA GLU A 160 -2.73 -20.39 -5.87
C GLU A 160 -1.36 -20.04 -6.47
N ALA A 161 -1.28 -19.81 -7.79
CA ALA A 161 -0.04 -19.41 -8.43
C ALA A 161 0.49 -18.06 -7.90
N SER A 162 -0.40 -17.07 -7.72
CA SER A 162 -0.05 -15.75 -7.19
C SER A 162 0.44 -15.84 -5.74
N LYS A 163 -0.21 -16.67 -4.92
CA LYS A 163 0.21 -16.92 -3.53
C LYS A 163 1.58 -17.59 -3.49
N LYS A 164 1.81 -18.60 -4.33
CA LYS A 164 3.10 -19.29 -4.43
C LYS A 164 4.22 -18.33 -4.80
N ILE A 165 4.00 -17.45 -5.80
CA ILE A 165 4.99 -16.43 -6.20
C ILE A 165 5.34 -15.49 -5.03
N LEU A 166 4.34 -15.07 -4.25
CA LEU A 166 4.57 -14.22 -3.09
C LEU A 166 5.38 -14.96 -2.01
N ILE A 167 4.99 -16.17 -1.65
CA ILE A 167 5.68 -17.02 -0.65
C ILE A 167 7.13 -17.28 -1.07
N ASP A 168 7.35 -17.70 -2.32
CA ASP A 168 8.69 -17.97 -2.83
C ASP A 168 9.55 -16.70 -2.82
N GLY A 169 8.96 -15.53 -3.10
CA GLY A 169 9.63 -14.24 -2.99
C GLY A 169 10.04 -13.90 -1.55
N MET A 170 9.16 -14.13 -0.57
CA MET A 170 9.46 -13.92 0.85
C MET A 170 10.58 -14.87 1.33
N ARG A 171 10.51 -16.14 0.94
CA ARG A 171 11.57 -17.12 1.26
C ARG A 171 12.91 -16.76 0.63
N LYS A 172 12.90 -16.28 -0.62
CA LYS A 172 14.11 -15.78 -1.29
C LYS A 172 14.69 -14.54 -0.59
N ALA A 173 13.87 -13.75 0.11
CA ALA A 173 14.33 -12.66 0.96
C ALA A 173 14.85 -13.12 2.34
N GLY A 174 14.83 -14.43 2.65
CA GLY A 174 15.28 -14.96 3.93
C GLY A 174 14.17 -15.10 4.99
N LEU A 175 12.89 -14.90 4.63
CA LEU A 175 11.77 -15.09 5.56
C LEU A 175 11.39 -16.58 5.68
N PRO A 176 10.99 -17.02 6.88
CA PRO A 176 10.56 -18.40 7.10
C PRO A 176 9.21 -18.69 6.42
N GLY A 177 8.99 -19.97 6.12
CA GLY A 177 7.67 -20.50 5.75
C GLY A 177 6.70 -20.53 6.92
#